data_AF-A0A1D1UT42-F1
#
_entry.id   AF-A0A1D1UT42-F1
#
_cell.length_a   1.000
_cell.length_b   1.000
_cell.length_c   1.000
_cell.angle_alpha   90.00
_cell.angle_beta   90.00
_cell.angle_gamma   90.00
#
_symmetry.space_group_name_H-M   'P 1'
#
loop_
_entity.id
_entity.type
_entity.pdbx_description
1 polymer ?
#
loop_
_entity_poly.entity_id
_entity_poly.type
_entity_poly.pdbx_seq_one_letter_code
_entity_poly.pdbx_strand_id
1 'polypeptide(L)'
;MSKENLAAAPVTPVEPEKVILHQFPRMQAAPSLSPFALKLETYLRLAKISYQNDFSKPQSPGKGKCPWITFNNQNVADSSMCIEFLKTATGVDLIAGMDGPERAICRAFQKMVEEELSWVLALWRWVYDKDETTLKQVTSGKVKGFVTSKLLSNKIKNYTNGQGIGRHTQAEVMKIGEDDIRAVGDFLGSKKFFMGDLSSEIDCTMFGLFAQLVYASQTCPLASFVREQYPNIVEYCDRIKAEVWPDWEEICQAVKTEKEKKKESVKHTPSVNSSTTTEGAPIMNGNGNYAAQNGHEENNGGVTLNGIVPIDTDHVVTERTMTVKEQPTAFTDGDVVVVKEVHKTMIVQETPVEDLPKENGHHHMTNGDHRLADSGTDHEHVHRNGGFTVPAV
;
A
#
# COMPACT_ATOMS: atom_id res chain seq x y z
N MET A 1 -29.95 -51.19 32.69
CA MET A 1 -28.90 -50.21 32.34
C MET A 1 -29.58 -48.99 31.77
N SER A 2 -29.54 -47.87 32.47
CA SER A 2 -30.09 -46.58 32.02
C SER A 2 -29.16 -45.96 30.97
N LYS A 3 -29.71 -45.41 29.89
CA LYS A 3 -28.97 -44.51 29.00
C LYS A 3 -28.98 -43.13 29.63
N GLU A 4 -27.85 -42.65 30.11
CA GLU A 4 -27.69 -41.26 30.51
C GLU A 4 -27.68 -40.37 29.25
N ASN A 5 -28.64 -39.43 29.17
CA ASN A 5 -28.56 -38.34 28.23
C ASN A 5 -27.48 -37.36 28.73
N LEU A 6 -26.28 -37.42 28.15
CA LEU A 6 -25.38 -36.27 28.19
C LEU A 6 -26.02 -35.15 27.38
N ALA A 7 -26.69 -34.22 28.07
CA ALA A 7 -27.08 -32.96 27.49
C ALA A 7 -25.80 -32.21 27.06
N ALA A 8 -25.71 -31.83 25.79
CA ALA A 8 -24.63 -30.99 25.32
C ALA A 8 -24.63 -29.68 26.12
N ALA A 9 -23.47 -29.30 26.66
CA ALA A 9 -23.33 -28.05 27.39
C ALA A 9 -23.73 -26.87 26.47
N PRO A 10 -24.44 -25.85 26.98
CA PRO A 10 -24.84 -24.71 26.17
C PRO A 10 -23.58 -24.00 25.65
N VAL A 11 -23.40 -23.99 24.34
CA VAL A 11 -22.35 -23.21 23.68
C VAL A 11 -22.72 -21.74 23.85
N THR A 12 -22.10 -21.08 24.82
CA THR A 12 -22.20 -19.62 24.97
C THR A 12 -21.73 -18.97 23.67
N PRO A 13 -22.53 -18.08 23.04
CA PRO A 13 -22.06 -17.29 21.91
C PRO A 13 -20.79 -16.54 22.32
N VAL A 14 -19.67 -16.86 21.70
CA VAL A 14 -18.44 -16.10 21.89
C VAL A 14 -18.67 -14.76 21.20
N GLU A 15 -18.75 -13.68 21.98
CA GLU A 15 -18.76 -12.34 21.40
C GLU A 15 -17.52 -12.17 20.52
N PRO A 16 -17.65 -11.62 19.29
CA PRO A 16 -16.52 -11.50 18.38
C PRO A 16 -15.40 -10.69 19.03
N GLU A 17 -14.19 -11.25 19.03
CA GLU A 17 -13.05 -10.70 19.77
C GLU A 17 -12.75 -9.26 19.31
N LYS A 18 -12.38 -8.38 20.25
CA LYS A 18 -12.08 -6.99 19.90
C LYS A 18 -10.81 -6.93 19.05
N VAL A 19 -10.86 -6.24 17.90
CA VAL A 19 -9.70 -6.13 17.00
C VAL A 19 -8.56 -5.38 17.68
N ILE A 20 -7.38 -5.99 17.79
CA ILE A 20 -6.18 -5.30 18.27
C ILE A 20 -5.45 -4.71 17.07
N LEU A 21 -5.49 -3.39 16.93
CA LEU A 21 -4.77 -2.63 15.90
C LEU A 21 -3.37 -2.29 16.38
N HIS A 22 -2.36 -2.91 15.78
CA HIS A 22 -0.96 -2.65 16.05
C HIS A 22 -0.43 -1.57 15.09
N GLN A 23 -0.02 -0.43 15.65
CA GLN A 23 0.47 0.70 14.85
C GLN A 23 1.47 1.60 15.58
N PHE A 24 2.00 2.61 14.89
CA PHE A 24 2.87 3.61 15.50
C PHE A 24 2.13 4.47 16.57
N PRO A 25 2.84 5.00 17.58
CA PRO A 25 2.27 5.88 18.58
C PRO A 25 1.56 7.12 18.02
N ARG A 26 0.62 7.66 18.80
CA ARG A 26 -0.10 8.91 18.49
C ARG A 26 0.85 10.09 18.26
N MET A 27 0.46 10.97 17.35
CA MET A 27 1.24 12.14 16.95
C MET A 27 0.45 13.44 17.10
N GLN A 28 1.19 14.56 17.14
CA GLN A 28 0.64 15.88 17.45
C GLN A 28 -0.15 16.54 16.31
N ALA A 29 0.13 16.15 15.06
CA ALA A 29 -0.47 16.74 13.86
C ALA A 29 -1.57 15.87 13.24
N ALA A 30 -1.55 14.56 13.52
CA ALA A 30 -2.57 13.58 13.12
C ALA A 30 -2.48 12.35 14.06
N PRO A 31 -3.55 11.53 14.18
CA PRO A 31 -3.55 10.30 14.98
C PRO A 31 -2.45 9.30 14.61
N SER A 32 -1.97 9.32 13.36
CA SER A 32 -0.80 8.56 12.89
C SER A 32 -0.07 9.29 11.76
N LEU A 33 1.26 9.23 11.75
CA LEU A 33 2.09 9.66 10.62
C LEU A 33 2.28 8.58 9.55
N SER A 34 1.82 7.34 9.79
CA SER A 34 1.73 6.33 8.73
C SER A 34 0.38 6.48 8.02
N PRO A 35 0.37 6.74 6.70
CA PRO A 35 -0.88 6.85 5.96
C PRO A 35 -1.66 5.53 5.94
N PHE A 36 -0.96 4.40 5.86
CA PHE A 36 -1.55 3.06 5.91
C PHE A 36 -2.21 2.76 7.27
N ALA A 37 -1.64 3.27 8.36
CA ALA A 37 -2.20 3.11 9.70
C ALA A 37 -3.44 3.98 9.88
N LEU A 38 -3.40 5.22 9.40
CA LEU A 38 -4.56 6.12 9.39
C LEU A 38 -5.69 5.55 8.51
N LYS A 39 -5.37 4.98 7.34
CA LYS A 39 -6.31 4.24 6.46
C LYS A 39 -7.04 3.15 7.24
N LEU A 40 -6.30 2.25 7.89
CA LEU A 40 -6.88 1.09 8.57
C LEU A 40 -7.72 1.48 9.79
N GLU A 41 -7.28 2.48 10.57
CA GLU A 41 -8.06 2.96 11.70
C GLU A 41 -9.33 3.72 11.26
N THR A 42 -9.25 4.48 10.15
CA THR A 42 -10.42 5.11 9.52
C THR A 42 -11.42 4.06 9.04
N TYR A 43 -10.94 2.97 8.43
CA TYR A 43 -11.80 1.84 8.04
C TYR A 43 -12.52 1.22 9.24
N LEU A 44 -11.79 0.88 10.31
CA LEU A 44 -12.37 0.27 11.51
C LEU A 44 -13.48 1.16 12.12
N ARG A 45 -13.25 2.47 12.17
CA ARG A 45 -14.21 3.46 12.65
C ARG A 45 -15.43 3.58 11.73
N LEU A 46 -15.22 3.70 10.43
CA LEU A 46 -16.29 3.84 9.44
C LEU A 46 -17.17 2.57 9.36
N ALA A 47 -16.55 1.40 9.41
CA ALA A 47 -17.21 0.09 9.50
C ALA A 47 -17.81 -0.20 10.89
N LYS A 48 -17.62 0.69 11.88
CA LYS A 48 -18.07 0.55 13.28
C LYS A 48 -17.58 -0.73 13.98
N ILE A 49 -16.40 -1.22 13.57
CA ILE A 49 -15.76 -2.40 14.15
C ILE A 49 -15.06 -1.99 15.45
N SER A 50 -15.39 -2.66 16.57
CA SER A 50 -14.76 -2.40 17.86
C SER A 50 -13.29 -2.80 17.85
N TYR A 51 -12.40 -1.86 18.18
CA TYR A 51 -10.96 -2.06 18.14
C TYR A 51 -10.22 -1.39 19.30
N GLN A 52 -9.01 -1.87 19.59
CA GLN A 52 -8.09 -1.32 20.58
C GLN A 52 -6.71 -1.12 19.94
N ASN A 53 -6.07 0.00 20.23
CA ASN A 53 -4.71 0.25 19.76
C ASN A 53 -3.66 -0.43 20.65
N ASP A 54 -2.71 -1.12 20.04
CA ASP A 54 -1.43 -1.52 20.64
C ASP A 54 -0.29 -0.74 19.94
N PHE A 55 0.42 0.07 20.72
CA PHE A 55 1.58 0.85 20.26
C PHE A 55 2.93 0.20 20.62
N SER A 56 2.92 -0.95 21.30
CA SER A 56 4.12 -1.63 21.81
C SER A 56 4.85 -2.44 20.74
N LYS A 57 4.10 -2.97 19.76
CA LYS A 57 4.61 -3.82 18.67
C LYS A 57 4.16 -3.30 17.29
N PRO A 58 4.56 -2.08 16.88
CA PRO A 58 4.05 -1.43 15.68
C PRO A 58 4.35 -2.19 14.37
N GLN A 59 5.35 -3.08 14.35
CA GLN A 59 5.73 -3.88 13.18
C GLN A 59 5.29 -5.33 13.32
N SER A 60 4.68 -5.86 12.26
CA SER A 60 4.14 -7.21 12.23
C SER A 60 5.22 -8.29 12.35
N PRO A 61 5.00 -9.38 13.10
CA PRO A 61 5.85 -10.57 13.04
C PRO A 61 6.05 -11.06 11.59
N GLY A 62 7.27 -11.46 11.25
CA GLY A 62 7.64 -11.94 9.91
C GLY A 62 7.73 -10.84 8.84
N LYS A 63 6.64 -10.15 8.53
CA LYS A 63 6.56 -9.19 7.40
C LYS A 63 7.12 -7.80 7.71
N GLY A 64 7.30 -7.41 8.98
CA GLY A 64 7.80 -6.09 9.39
C GLY A 64 6.92 -4.89 8.98
N LYS A 65 5.69 -5.10 8.50
CA LYS A 65 4.77 -4.04 8.07
C LYS A 65 4.06 -3.37 9.24
N CYS A 66 3.67 -2.10 9.04
CA CYS A 66 2.83 -1.32 9.93
C CYS A 66 1.80 -0.56 9.07
N PRO A 67 0.49 -0.64 9.37
CA PRO A 67 -0.14 -1.31 10.51
C PRO A 67 -0.28 -2.82 10.31
N TRP A 68 -0.74 -3.50 11.36
CA TRP A 68 -1.22 -4.88 11.33
C TRP A 68 -2.28 -5.10 12.43
N ILE A 69 -3.01 -6.20 12.39
CA ILE A 69 -4.05 -6.54 13.37
C ILE A 69 -3.84 -7.93 13.99
N THR A 70 -4.31 -8.09 15.22
CA THR A 70 -4.69 -9.39 15.79
C THR A 70 -6.20 -9.44 15.96
N PHE A 71 -6.87 -10.46 15.44
CA PHE A 71 -8.31 -10.70 15.60
C PHE A 71 -8.61 -12.19 15.48
N ASN A 72 -9.38 -12.75 16.43
CA ASN A 72 -9.69 -14.19 16.51
C ASN A 72 -8.43 -15.06 16.45
N ASN A 73 -7.41 -14.70 17.23
CA ASN A 73 -6.06 -15.31 17.25
C ASN A 73 -5.27 -15.27 15.91
N GLN A 74 -5.75 -14.57 14.87
CA GLN A 74 -5.05 -14.44 13.59
C GLN A 74 -4.32 -13.09 13.49
N ASN A 75 -3.07 -13.14 13.03
CA ASN A 75 -2.23 -11.95 12.81
C ASN A 75 -2.18 -11.62 11.32
N VAL A 76 -2.82 -10.51 10.92
CA VAL A 76 -2.87 -10.06 9.52
C VAL A 76 -2.13 -8.73 9.41
N ALA A 77 -1.27 -8.59 8.40
CA ALA A 77 -0.43 -7.41 8.20
C ALA A 77 -0.51 -6.93 6.75
N ASP A 78 -0.26 -5.63 6.55
CA ASP A 78 -0.70 -4.81 5.40
C ASP A 78 -2.13 -4.29 5.57
N SER A 79 -2.34 -2.97 5.47
CA SER A 79 -3.63 -2.33 5.72
C SER A 79 -4.75 -2.82 4.79
N SER A 80 -4.42 -3.11 3.53
CA SER A 80 -5.42 -3.57 2.56
C SER A 80 -5.77 -5.05 2.80
N MET A 81 -4.78 -5.87 3.17
CA MET A 81 -5.02 -7.26 3.58
C MET A 81 -5.81 -7.36 4.90
N CYS A 82 -5.57 -6.44 5.84
CA CYS A 82 -6.36 -6.34 7.08
C CYS A 82 -7.83 -6.03 6.78
N ILE A 83 -8.10 -5.11 5.85
CA ILE A 83 -9.46 -4.75 5.45
C ILE A 83 -10.18 -5.93 4.80
N GLU A 84 -9.57 -6.61 3.81
CA GLU A 84 -10.18 -7.80 3.18
C GLU A 84 -10.44 -8.95 4.16
N PHE A 85 -9.53 -9.17 5.12
CA PHE A 85 -9.75 -10.12 6.19
C PHE A 85 -10.94 -9.73 7.07
N LEU A 86 -11.03 -8.46 7.48
CA LEU A 86 -12.13 -7.95 8.31
C LEU A 86 -13.48 -7.97 7.58
N LYS A 87 -13.53 -7.64 6.28
CA LYS A 87 -14.72 -7.77 5.43
C LYS A 87 -15.25 -9.21 5.47
N THR A 88 -14.36 -10.17 5.22
CA THR A 88 -14.67 -11.62 5.26
C THR A 88 -15.13 -12.08 6.65
N ALA A 89 -14.46 -11.62 7.71
CA ALA A 89 -14.69 -12.09 9.08
C ALA A 89 -15.87 -11.41 9.80
N THR A 90 -16.31 -10.23 9.34
CA THR A 90 -17.40 -9.46 9.98
C THR A 90 -18.66 -9.32 9.11
N GLY A 91 -18.56 -9.58 7.80
CA GLY A 91 -19.64 -9.34 6.84
C GLY A 91 -19.90 -7.87 6.51
N VAL A 92 -19.11 -6.93 7.06
CA VAL A 92 -19.22 -5.50 6.74
C VAL A 92 -18.39 -5.20 5.50
N ASP A 93 -19.06 -5.03 4.35
CA ASP A 93 -18.45 -4.59 3.10
C ASP A 93 -18.90 -3.16 2.73
N LEU A 94 -17.99 -2.20 2.88
CA LEU A 94 -18.22 -0.78 2.55
C LEU A 94 -18.28 -0.49 1.04
N ILE A 95 -18.06 -1.49 0.18
CA ILE A 95 -18.21 -1.38 -1.28
C ILE A 95 -19.27 -2.35 -1.84
N ALA A 96 -20.13 -2.92 -0.99
CA ALA A 96 -21.11 -3.94 -1.39
C ALA A 96 -22.01 -3.50 -2.57
N GLY A 97 -22.41 -2.23 -2.60
CA GLY A 97 -23.28 -1.67 -3.65
C GLY A 97 -22.59 -1.24 -4.94
N MET A 98 -21.25 -1.33 -5.04
CA MET A 98 -20.51 -0.90 -6.23
C MET A 98 -20.54 -1.94 -7.35
N ASP A 99 -20.59 -1.51 -8.61
CA ASP A 99 -20.47 -2.40 -9.77
C ASP A 99 -19.00 -2.76 -10.11
N GLY A 100 -18.79 -3.51 -11.19
CA GLY A 100 -17.45 -3.90 -11.66
C GLY A 100 -16.58 -2.69 -12.05
N PRO A 101 -17.04 -1.82 -12.97
CA PRO A 101 -16.39 -0.55 -13.29
C PRO A 101 -16.04 0.33 -12.09
N GLU A 102 -16.96 0.54 -11.15
CA GLU A 102 -16.73 1.36 -9.95
C GLU A 102 -15.63 0.78 -9.06
N ARG A 103 -15.63 -0.56 -8.85
CA ARG A 103 -14.55 -1.25 -8.11
C ARG A 103 -13.21 -1.14 -8.83
N ALA A 104 -13.20 -1.17 -10.17
CA ALA A 104 -11.98 -0.97 -10.97
C ALA A 104 -11.43 0.46 -10.85
N ILE A 105 -12.30 1.48 -10.83
CA ILE A 105 -11.92 2.89 -10.59
C ILE A 105 -11.32 3.05 -9.18
N CYS A 106 -12.00 2.55 -8.15
CA CYS A 106 -11.48 2.52 -6.78
C CYS A 106 -10.10 1.87 -6.72
N ARG A 107 -9.92 0.73 -7.41
CA ARG A 107 -8.65 0.01 -7.46
C ARG A 107 -7.53 0.81 -8.12
N ALA A 108 -7.81 1.49 -9.23
CA ALA A 108 -6.83 2.31 -9.94
C ALA A 108 -6.34 3.47 -9.06
N PHE A 109 -7.26 4.25 -8.49
CA PHE A 109 -6.92 5.37 -7.61
C PHE A 109 -6.26 4.93 -6.31
N GLN A 110 -6.69 3.80 -5.72
CA GLN A 110 -5.98 3.19 -4.60
C GLN A 110 -4.51 2.96 -4.96
N LYS A 111 -4.22 2.42 -6.14
CA LYS A 111 -2.85 2.05 -6.51
C LYS A 111 -1.97 3.21 -6.95
N MET A 112 -2.51 4.22 -7.61
CA MET A 112 -1.84 5.53 -7.77
C MET A 112 -1.39 6.08 -6.40
N VAL A 113 -2.33 6.24 -5.48
CA VAL A 113 -2.06 6.91 -4.19
C VAL A 113 -1.23 6.05 -3.22
N GLU A 114 -1.36 4.72 -3.23
CA GLU A 114 -0.56 3.81 -2.39
C GLU A 114 0.84 3.50 -2.94
N GLU A 115 1.02 3.37 -4.26
CA GLU A 115 2.28 2.88 -4.87
C GLU A 115 3.11 3.98 -5.57
N GLU A 116 2.60 5.22 -5.64
CA GLU A 116 3.32 6.37 -6.20
C GLU A 116 3.35 7.56 -5.22
N LEU A 117 2.23 8.25 -4.98
CA LEU A 117 2.15 9.40 -4.05
C LEU A 117 2.68 9.11 -2.64
N SER A 118 2.52 7.88 -2.14
CA SER A 118 3.05 7.47 -0.83
C SER A 118 4.59 7.50 -0.79
N TRP A 119 5.27 7.16 -1.89
CA TRP A 119 6.72 7.22 -2.02
C TRP A 119 7.23 8.63 -2.28
N VAL A 120 6.48 9.45 -3.02
CA VAL A 120 6.75 10.90 -3.15
C VAL A 120 6.79 11.54 -1.76
N LEU A 121 5.79 11.26 -0.92
CA LEU A 121 5.73 11.74 0.45
C LEU A 121 6.86 11.16 1.34
N ALA A 122 7.22 9.88 1.16
CA ALA A 122 8.33 9.27 1.88
C ALA A 122 9.69 9.90 1.52
N LEU A 123 9.93 10.17 0.24
CA LEU A 123 11.11 10.89 -0.24
C LEU A 123 11.16 12.32 0.33
N TRP A 124 10.03 13.03 0.35
CA TRP A 124 9.98 14.33 1.03
C TRP A 124 10.41 14.22 2.49
N ARG A 125 9.70 13.40 3.28
CA ARG A 125 9.86 13.31 4.75
C ARG A 125 11.24 12.83 5.21
N TRP A 126 11.90 11.98 4.43
CA TRP A 126 13.10 11.26 4.86
C TRP A 126 14.36 11.57 4.04
N VAL A 127 14.23 12.32 2.93
CA VAL A 127 15.35 12.62 2.03
C VAL A 127 15.44 14.11 1.67
N TYR A 128 14.32 14.80 1.42
CA TYR A 128 14.33 16.18 0.93
C TYR A 128 14.07 17.26 2.01
N ASP A 129 13.35 16.91 3.09
CA ASP A 129 13.08 17.80 4.23
C ASP A 129 14.36 18.12 5.02
N LYS A 130 15.07 19.17 4.60
CA LYS A 130 16.32 19.65 5.20
C LYS A 130 16.18 20.06 6.66
N ASP A 131 14.98 20.49 7.07
CA ASP A 131 14.68 20.84 8.45
C ASP A 131 14.32 19.62 9.30
N GLU A 132 14.34 18.41 8.73
CA GLU A 132 14.07 17.15 9.41
C GLU A 132 12.77 17.20 10.23
N THR A 133 11.76 17.95 9.78
CA THR A 133 10.59 18.29 10.60
C THR A 133 9.81 17.05 11.04
N THR A 134 9.66 16.08 10.13
CA THR A 134 9.02 14.79 10.44
C THR A 134 9.87 13.96 11.41
N LEU A 135 11.18 13.92 11.22
CA LEU A 135 12.10 13.20 12.10
C LEU A 135 12.15 13.82 13.51
N LYS A 136 12.15 15.15 13.63
CA LYS A 136 12.05 15.88 14.90
C LYS A 136 10.76 15.56 15.65
N GLN A 137 9.63 15.48 14.93
CA GLN A 137 8.34 15.07 15.51
C GLN A 137 8.40 13.64 16.09
N VAL A 138 8.88 12.67 15.30
CA VAL A 138 8.93 11.23 15.66
C VAL A 138 9.96 10.95 16.76
N THR A 139 11.16 11.51 16.66
CA THR A 139 12.23 11.33 17.66
C THR A 139 12.03 12.15 18.94
N SER A 140 11.00 13.01 18.98
CA SER A 140 10.82 14.05 20.01
C SER A 140 12.07 14.92 20.23
N GLY A 141 12.88 15.09 19.19
CA GLY A 141 14.15 15.83 19.22
C GLY A 141 15.28 15.19 20.03
N LYS A 142 15.16 13.92 20.47
CA LYS A 142 16.11 13.27 21.40
C LYS A 142 17.28 12.53 20.74
N VAL A 143 17.29 12.39 19.42
CA VAL A 143 18.32 11.60 18.71
C VAL A 143 19.55 12.47 18.40
N LYS A 144 20.74 11.85 18.34
CA LYS A 144 21.95 12.41 17.71
C LYS A 144 21.71 12.55 16.20
N GLY A 145 20.90 13.54 15.82
CA GLY A 145 20.05 13.54 14.62
C GLY A 145 20.74 13.10 13.34
N PHE A 146 21.90 13.68 13.05
CA PHE A 146 22.58 13.54 11.76
C PHE A 146 22.86 12.09 11.31
N VAL A 147 23.33 11.21 12.21
CA VAL A 147 23.72 9.84 11.82
C VAL A 147 22.47 8.98 11.56
N THR A 148 21.48 9.03 12.44
CA THR A 148 20.22 8.28 12.28
C THR A 148 19.41 8.81 11.08
N SER A 149 19.39 10.13 10.88
CA SER A 149 18.81 10.78 9.69
C SER A 149 19.47 10.28 8.41
N LYS A 150 20.81 10.33 8.33
CA LYS A 150 21.57 9.88 7.14
C LYS A 150 21.36 8.39 6.84
N LEU A 151 21.33 7.53 7.87
CA LEU A 151 21.04 6.10 7.70
C LEU A 151 19.61 5.86 7.18
N LEU A 152 18.62 6.57 7.72
CA LEU A 152 17.23 6.45 7.28
C LEU A 152 17.06 6.98 5.84
N SER A 153 17.61 8.17 5.54
CA SER A 153 17.68 8.73 4.17
C SER A 153 18.26 7.72 3.18
N ASN A 154 19.42 7.14 3.49
CA ASN A 154 20.07 6.18 2.60
C ASN A 154 19.22 4.90 2.41
N LYS A 155 18.57 4.41 3.46
CA LYS A 155 17.66 3.27 3.38
C LYS A 155 16.44 3.56 2.49
N ILE A 156 15.82 4.73 2.63
CA ILE A 156 14.69 5.16 1.78
C ILE A 156 15.13 5.36 0.33
N LYS A 157 16.27 6.01 0.08
CA LYS A 157 16.86 6.13 -1.27
C LYS A 157 17.02 4.77 -1.93
N ASN A 158 17.62 3.80 -1.24
CA ASN A 158 17.82 2.45 -1.80
C ASN A 158 16.49 1.75 -2.13
N TYR A 159 15.48 1.81 -1.26
CA TYR A 159 14.16 1.24 -1.54
C TYR A 159 13.47 1.92 -2.72
N THR A 160 13.46 3.26 -2.76
CA THR A 160 12.84 4.02 -3.85
C THR A 160 13.58 3.86 -5.18
N ASN A 161 14.89 3.64 -5.19
CA ASN A 161 15.66 3.35 -6.41
C ASN A 161 15.35 1.96 -6.98
N GLY A 162 15.08 0.99 -6.09
CA GLY A 162 14.59 -0.35 -6.46
C GLY A 162 13.13 -0.37 -6.93
N GLN A 163 12.25 0.44 -6.32
CA GLN A 163 10.86 0.63 -6.76
C GLN A 163 10.77 1.40 -8.09
N GLY A 164 11.69 2.34 -8.33
CA GLY A 164 11.80 3.12 -9.57
C GLY A 164 11.84 4.63 -9.32
N ILE A 165 10.95 5.15 -8.47
CA ILE A 165 10.74 6.59 -8.27
C ILE A 165 11.99 7.33 -7.77
N GLY A 166 12.83 6.65 -6.98
CA GLY A 166 14.11 7.16 -6.48
C GLY A 166 15.23 7.22 -7.51
N ARG A 167 14.94 6.99 -8.79
CA ARG A 167 15.83 7.25 -9.93
C ARG A 167 15.64 8.64 -10.52
N HIS A 168 14.50 9.29 -10.24
CA HIS A 168 14.19 10.64 -10.69
C HIS A 168 14.83 11.71 -9.80
N THR A 169 14.99 12.92 -10.35
CA THR A 169 15.38 14.11 -9.59
C THR A 169 14.25 14.55 -8.65
N GLN A 170 14.59 15.32 -7.62
CA GLN A 170 13.58 15.86 -6.69
C GLN A 170 12.48 16.65 -7.41
N ALA A 171 12.80 17.40 -8.47
CA ALA A 171 11.82 18.19 -9.22
C ALA A 171 10.81 17.30 -9.96
N GLU A 172 11.28 16.25 -10.62
CA GLU A 172 10.43 15.25 -11.27
C GLU A 172 9.56 14.49 -10.24
N VAL A 173 10.12 14.11 -9.09
CA VAL A 173 9.36 13.46 -8.01
C VAL A 173 8.25 14.36 -7.44
N MET A 174 8.49 15.67 -7.30
CA MET A 174 7.42 16.61 -6.92
C MET A 174 6.37 16.71 -8.03
N LYS A 175 6.78 16.80 -9.31
CA LYS A 175 5.86 16.88 -10.44
C LYS A 175 4.95 15.65 -10.59
N ILE A 176 5.49 14.45 -10.36
CA ILE A 176 4.70 13.20 -10.26
C ILE A 176 3.62 13.33 -9.18
N GLY A 177 4.00 13.79 -7.98
CA GLY A 177 3.05 14.04 -6.90
C GLY A 177 1.98 15.09 -7.24
N GLU A 178 2.34 16.18 -7.92
CA GLU A 178 1.38 17.17 -8.41
C GLU A 178 0.39 16.59 -9.43
N ASP A 179 0.82 15.63 -10.24
CA ASP A 179 -0.02 14.97 -11.25
C ASP A 179 -1.00 13.96 -10.61
N ASP A 180 -0.55 13.18 -9.62
CA ASP A 180 -1.43 12.35 -8.77
C ASP A 180 -2.49 13.20 -8.04
N ILE A 181 -2.05 14.32 -7.43
CA ILE A 181 -2.94 15.24 -6.71
C ILE A 181 -3.97 15.84 -7.66
N ARG A 182 -3.58 16.21 -8.88
CA ARG A 182 -4.51 16.68 -9.92
C ARG A 182 -5.50 15.61 -10.33
N ALA A 183 -5.04 14.39 -10.64
CA ALA A 183 -5.91 13.30 -11.02
C ALA A 183 -6.97 13.00 -9.93
N VAL A 184 -6.56 13.00 -8.66
CA VAL A 184 -7.48 12.85 -7.51
C VAL A 184 -8.43 14.05 -7.37
N GLY A 185 -7.92 15.28 -7.48
CA GLY A 185 -8.71 16.50 -7.31
C GLY A 185 -9.75 16.71 -8.41
N ASP A 186 -9.35 16.50 -9.67
CA ASP A 186 -10.21 16.58 -10.85
C ASP A 186 -11.25 15.45 -10.83
N PHE A 187 -10.84 14.22 -10.49
CA PHE A 187 -11.79 13.11 -10.36
C PHE A 187 -12.78 13.33 -9.21
N LEU A 188 -12.33 13.78 -8.04
CA LEU A 188 -13.21 14.10 -6.90
C LEU A 188 -14.23 15.18 -7.30
N GLY A 189 -13.77 16.27 -7.90
CA GLY A 189 -14.60 17.40 -8.32
C GLY A 189 -15.38 17.98 -7.13
N SER A 190 -16.70 18.06 -7.26
CA SER A 190 -17.64 18.52 -6.21
C SER A 190 -18.29 17.39 -5.41
N LYS A 191 -17.90 16.12 -5.59
CA LYS A 191 -18.52 15.00 -4.86
C LYS A 191 -18.26 15.08 -3.36
N LYS A 192 -19.25 14.64 -2.58
CA LYS A 192 -19.16 14.60 -1.12
C LYS A 192 -18.04 13.65 -0.67
N PHE A 193 -18.03 12.45 -1.23
CA PHE A 193 -17.03 11.39 -1.07
C PHE A 193 -16.50 10.94 -2.44
N PHE A 194 -15.45 10.11 -2.45
CA PHE A 194 -14.66 9.85 -3.65
C PHE A 194 -15.49 9.25 -4.80
N MET A 195 -16.43 8.35 -4.50
CA MET A 195 -17.33 7.72 -5.49
C MET A 195 -18.75 8.31 -5.51
N GLY A 196 -19.11 9.25 -4.62
CA GLY A 196 -20.47 9.80 -4.58
C GLY A 196 -20.90 10.35 -3.23
N ASP A 197 -22.13 10.04 -2.82
CA ASP A 197 -22.77 10.58 -1.61
C ASP A 197 -22.55 9.75 -0.33
N LEU A 198 -22.03 8.53 -0.47
CA LEU A 198 -21.69 7.61 0.62
C LEU A 198 -20.18 7.40 0.70
N SER A 199 -19.64 7.48 1.91
CA SER A 199 -18.25 7.15 2.24
C SER A 199 -18.00 5.65 2.17
N SER A 200 -16.85 5.25 1.66
CA SER A 200 -16.52 3.86 1.31
C SER A 200 -15.07 3.48 1.66
N GLU A 201 -14.63 2.29 1.25
CA GLU A 201 -13.26 1.82 1.50
C GLU A 201 -12.19 2.70 0.80
N ILE A 202 -12.47 3.21 -0.40
CA ILE A 202 -11.53 4.08 -1.11
C ILE A 202 -11.33 5.41 -0.38
N ASP A 203 -12.37 5.92 0.29
CA ASP A 203 -12.30 7.13 1.09
C ASP A 203 -11.33 6.98 2.28
N CYS A 204 -11.27 5.80 2.88
CA CYS A 204 -10.30 5.47 3.93
C CYS A 204 -8.85 5.52 3.40
N THR A 205 -8.63 5.11 2.15
CA THR A 205 -7.31 5.19 1.49
C THR A 205 -6.93 6.63 1.20
N MET A 206 -7.83 7.38 0.55
CA MET A 206 -7.61 8.77 0.18
C MET A 206 -7.38 9.63 1.42
N PHE A 207 -8.24 9.53 2.43
CA PHE A 207 -8.04 10.22 3.69
C PHE A 207 -6.72 9.82 4.36
N GLY A 208 -6.38 8.52 4.38
CA GLY A 208 -5.13 8.02 4.93
C GLY A 208 -3.88 8.73 4.39
N LEU A 209 -3.82 8.96 3.06
CA LEU A 209 -2.72 9.68 2.41
C LEU A 209 -2.88 11.21 2.47
N PHE A 210 -4.01 11.76 2.06
CA PHE A 210 -4.17 13.21 1.93
C PHE A 210 -4.18 13.94 3.27
N ALA A 211 -4.67 13.32 4.35
CA ALA A 211 -4.52 13.86 5.71
C ALA A 211 -3.04 14.06 6.10
N GLN A 212 -2.10 13.31 5.50
CA GLN A 212 -0.67 13.52 5.72
C GLN A 212 -0.18 14.83 5.10
N LEU A 213 -0.70 15.22 3.93
CA LEU A 213 -0.37 16.49 3.27
C LEU A 213 -1.09 17.65 3.96
N VAL A 214 -2.41 17.52 4.15
CA VAL A 214 -3.28 18.58 4.70
C VAL A 214 -2.89 18.94 6.14
N TYR A 215 -2.73 17.96 7.03
CA TYR A 215 -2.51 18.22 8.46
C TYR A 215 -1.05 18.04 8.91
N ALA A 216 -0.36 16.99 8.43
CA ALA A 216 0.86 16.50 9.09
C ALA A 216 2.20 16.92 8.47
N SER A 217 2.23 17.30 7.18
CA SER A 217 3.46 17.50 6.39
C SER A 217 3.49 18.89 5.75
N GLN A 218 3.10 19.92 6.50
CA GLN A 218 2.87 21.28 6.00
C GLN A 218 4.10 21.97 5.37
N THR A 219 5.31 21.45 5.61
CA THR A 219 6.55 21.90 4.95
C THR A 219 6.76 21.30 3.56
N CYS A 220 5.97 20.31 3.16
CA CYS A 220 6.01 19.73 1.82
C CYS A 220 5.42 20.72 0.80
N PRO A 221 6.10 20.99 -0.34
CA PRO A 221 5.53 21.81 -1.41
C PRO A 221 4.15 21.33 -1.87
N LEU A 222 3.95 20.01 -1.89
CA LEU A 222 2.66 19.39 -2.22
C LEU A 222 1.54 19.72 -1.23
N ALA A 223 1.85 20.02 0.03
CA ALA A 223 0.86 20.45 1.02
C ALA A 223 0.36 21.89 0.74
N SER A 224 1.23 22.76 0.21
CA SER A 224 0.81 24.07 -0.31
C SER A 224 0.06 23.93 -1.63
N PHE A 225 0.55 23.11 -2.56
CA PHE A 225 -0.12 22.83 -3.83
C PHE A 225 -1.56 22.32 -3.64
N VAL A 226 -1.79 21.34 -2.74
CA VAL A 226 -3.15 20.89 -2.37
C VAL A 226 -4.00 22.04 -1.85
N ARG A 227 -3.47 22.86 -0.92
CA ARG A 227 -4.23 23.96 -0.30
C ARG A 227 -4.59 25.08 -1.28
N GLU A 228 -3.69 25.37 -2.21
CA GLU A 228 -3.80 26.53 -3.12
C GLU A 228 -4.51 26.19 -4.44
N GLN A 229 -4.33 24.96 -4.95
CA GLN A 229 -4.84 24.54 -6.26
C GLN A 229 -6.01 23.53 -6.17
N TYR A 230 -6.09 22.73 -5.10
CA TYR A 230 -7.12 21.70 -4.90
C TYR A 230 -7.82 21.80 -3.53
N PRO A 231 -8.44 22.95 -3.19
CA PRO A 231 -9.13 23.13 -1.91
C PRO A 231 -10.27 22.11 -1.71
N ASN A 232 -10.85 21.57 -2.77
CA ASN A 232 -11.85 20.49 -2.69
C ASN A 232 -11.30 19.22 -1.99
N ILE A 233 -10.00 18.92 -2.12
CA ILE A 233 -9.32 17.83 -1.39
C ILE A 233 -9.21 18.17 0.11
N VAL A 234 -8.93 19.43 0.45
CA VAL A 234 -8.86 19.89 1.85
C VAL A 234 -10.23 19.74 2.51
N GLU A 235 -11.27 20.29 1.89
CA GLU A 235 -12.65 20.19 2.37
C GLU A 235 -13.12 18.73 2.48
N TYR A 236 -12.70 17.87 1.56
CA TYR A 236 -12.97 16.43 1.59
C TYR A 236 -12.28 15.73 2.78
N CYS A 237 -11.02 16.07 3.08
CA CYS A 237 -10.36 15.60 4.29
C CYS A 237 -11.07 16.09 5.56
N ASP A 238 -11.51 17.35 5.60
CA ASP A 238 -12.22 17.90 6.74
C ASP A 238 -13.60 17.24 6.95
N ARG A 239 -14.31 16.88 5.87
CA ARG A 239 -15.56 16.09 5.94
C ARG A 239 -15.34 14.71 6.57
N ILE A 240 -14.37 13.93 6.06
CA ILE A 240 -14.10 12.57 6.59
C ILE A 240 -13.59 12.65 8.03
N LYS A 241 -12.76 13.64 8.35
CA LYS A 241 -12.31 13.88 9.72
C LYS A 241 -13.50 14.15 10.66
N ALA A 242 -14.43 15.03 10.27
CA ALA A 242 -15.59 15.38 11.10
C ALA A 242 -16.55 14.19 11.31
N GLU A 243 -16.70 13.30 10.31
CA GLU A 243 -17.56 12.12 10.39
C GLU A 243 -16.93 10.95 11.16
N VAL A 244 -15.66 10.64 10.91
CA VAL A 244 -15.01 9.41 11.36
C VAL A 244 -14.08 9.63 12.57
N TRP A 245 -13.67 10.89 12.82
CA TRP A 245 -12.70 11.26 13.85
C TRP A 245 -13.16 12.44 14.74
N PRO A 246 -14.30 12.33 15.45
CA PRO A 246 -14.78 13.37 16.36
C PRO A 246 -13.84 13.63 17.57
N ASP A 247 -12.90 12.71 17.83
CA ASP A 247 -11.87 12.74 18.87
C ASP A 247 -10.47 13.14 18.34
N TRP A 248 -10.36 13.60 17.09
CA TRP A 248 -9.07 13.95 16.46
C TRP A 248 -8.27 14.98 17.28
N GLU A 249 -8.92 16.07 17.68
CA GLU A 249 -8.32 17.13 18.49
C GLU A 249 -7.85 16.61 19.85
N GLU A 250 -8.64 15.75 20.51
CA GLU A 250 -8.30 15.15 21.80
C GLU A 250 -7.04 14.28 21.69
N ILE A 251 -7.02 13.36 20.70
CA ILE A 251 -5.87 12.50 20.40
C ILE A 251 -4.61 13.35 20.18
N CYS A 252 -4.71 14.40 19.36
CA CYS A 252 -3.57 15.24 19.01
C CYS A 252 -3.12 16.15 20.16
N GLN A 253 -4.02 16.57 21.04
CA GLN A 253 -3.72 17.40 22.22
C GLN A 253 -3.09 16.60 23.36
N ALA A 254 -3.58 15.38 23.64
CA ALA A 254 -3.00 14.52 24.67
C ALA A 254 -1.48 14.32 24.49
N VAL A 255 -1.05 14.12 23.23
CA VAL A 255 0.37 14.01 22.85
C VAL A 255 1.17 15.28 23.13
N LYS A 256 0.59 16.48 23.00
CA LYS A 256 1.23 17.77 23.34
C LYS A 256 1.49 17.82 24.85
N THR A 257 0.43 17.63 25.64
CA THR A 257 0.47 17.70 27.10
C THR A 257 1.44 16.69 27.71
N GLU A 258 1.49 15.46 27.17
CA GLU A 258 2.49 14.47 27.59
C GLU A 258 3.93 14.90 27.31
N LYS A 259 4.19 15.48 26.13
CA LYS A 259 5.53 15.99 25.76
C LYS A 259 5.95 17.17 26.64
N GLU A 260 5.01 18.00 27.07
CA GLU A 260 5.27 19.12 27.98
C GLU A 260 5.59 18.63 29.40
N LYS A 261 4.76 17.76 29.98
CA LYS A 261 5.02 17.13 31.30
C LYS A 261 6.37 16.41 31.33
N LYS A 262 6.74 15.71 30.26
CA LYS A 262 8.05 15.02 30.11
C LYS A 262 9.24 15.98 29.92
N LYS A 263 9.03 17.24 29.52
CA LYS A 263 10.09 18.27 29.48
C LYS A 263 10.28 18.93 30.85
N GLU A 264 9.19 19.11 31.60
CA GLU A 264 9.20 19.75 32.91
C GLU A 264 9.84 18.85 33.98
N SER A 265 9.51 17.56 34.01
CA SER A 265 10.13 16.61 34.95
C SER A 265 11.65 16.50 34.77
N VAL A 266 12.14 16.54 33.53
CA VAL A 266 13.59 16.51 33.23
C VAL A 266 14.30 17.78 33.73
N LYS A 267 13.62 18.93 33.81
CA LYS A 267 14.16 20.17 34.39
C LYS A 267 14.19 20.17 35.92
N HIS A 268 13.62 19.19 36.61
CA HIS A 268 13.52 19.16 38.08
C HIS A 268 14.25 17.99 38.75
N THR A 269 14.95 17.15 37.98
CA THR A 269 15.93 16.19 38.53
C THR A 269 17.19 16.91 39.03
N PRO A 270 17.56 16.83 40.32
CA PRO A 270 18.81 17.40 40.81
C PRO A 270 20.02 16.61 40.29
N SER A 271 21.08 17.31 39.93
CA SER A 271 22.37 16.67 39.61
C SER A 271 23.04 16.18 40.89
N VAL A 272 23.11 14.85 41.07
CA VAL A 272 23.91 14.24 42.13
C VAL A 272 25.35 14.11 41.64
N ASN A 273 26.20 15.06 42.02
CA ASN A 273 27.64 14.96 41.83
C ASN A 273 28.22 13.96 42.85
N SER A 274 28.53 12.74 42.42
CA SER A 274 29.38 11.83 43.18
C SER A 274 30.85 12.04 42.82
N SER A 275 31.55 12.88 43.60
CA SER A 275 33.00 12.96 43.56
C SER A 275 33.60 11.76 44.33
N THR A 276 34.32 10.88 43.64
CA THR A 276 35.19 9.88 44.27
C THR A 276 36.63 10.08 43.82
N THR A 277 37.51 10.12 44.81
CA THR A 277 38.93 10.51 44.74
C THR A 277 39.82 9.42 44.15
N THR A 278 40.87 9.84 43.42
CA THR A 278 41.96 8.97 42.95
C THR A 278 43.27 9.23 43.69
N GLU A 279 43.69 8.25 44.48
CA GLU A 279 45.07 7.94 44.88
C GLU A 279 45.30 6.46 44.52
N GLY A 280 46.49 5.91 44.20
CA GLY A 280 47.81 6.49 44.03
C GLY A 280 48.90 5.40 44.07
N ALA A 281 49.52 5.08 42.91
CA ALA A 281 50.76 4.28 42.73
C ALA A 281 50.73 2.76 43.10
N PRO A 282 51.77 1.93 42.77
CA PRO A 282 52.87 2.10 41.79
C PRO A 282 53.03 0.91 40.79
N ILE A 283 54.07 1.00 39.95
CA ILE A 283 54.47 0.10 38.84
C ILE A 283 55.36 -1.04 39.34
N MET A 284 55.29 -2.23 38.71
CA MET A 284 56.32 -3.29 38.78
C MET A 284 56.54 -3.96 37.41
N ASN A 285 57.81 -4.21 37.05
CA ASN A 285 58.26 -4.80 35.78
C ASN A 285 58.49 -6.33 35.89
N GLY A 286 58.52 -7.07 34.77
CA GLY A 286 59.09 -8.43 34.77
C GLY A 286 58.90 -9.31 33.51
N ASN A 287 59.91 -9.32 32.64
CA ASN A 287 60.29 -10.30 31.59
C ASN A 287 59.46 -11.60 31.41
N GLY A 288 58.93 -11.87 30.21
CA GLY A 288 59.45 -12.90 29.26
C GLY A 288 58.45 -14.06 29.05
N ASN A 289 58.60 -15.11 28.22
CA ASN A 289 59.41 -15.49 27.03
C ASN A 289 58.67 -16.73 26.38
N TYR A 290 58.92 -17.31 25.19
CA TYR A 290 59.94 -17.19 24.12
C TYR A 290 59.39 -17.79 22.78
N ALA A 291 59.98 -17.40 21.63
CA ALA A 291 60.28 -18.22 20.43
C ALA A 291 59.19 -18.80 19.45
N ALA A 292 59.18 -18.23 18.24
CA ALA A 292 59.45 -18.85 16.93
C ALA A 292 58.51 -19.87 16.21
N GLN A 293 58.08 -19.41 15.02
CA GLN A 293 58.11 -20.07 13.69
C GLN A 293 56.92 -20.88 13.10
N ASN A 294 56.50 -20.35 11.95
CA ASN A 294 56.13 -21.01 10.68
C ASN A 294 54.85 -21.85 10.57
N GLY A 295 53.94 -21.38 9.70
CA GLY A 295 52.74 -22.07 9.23
C GLY A 295 51.98 -21.20 8.23
N HIS A 296 52.48 -21.10 6.98
CA HIS A 296 51.71 -20.55 5.87
C HIS A 296 50.64 -21.56 5.47
N GLU A 297 49.37 -21.15 5.44
CA GLU A 297 48.44 -21.65 4.43
C GLU A 297 47.32 -20.63 4.19
N GLU A 298 46.96 -20.46 2.92
CA GLU A 298 46.05 -19.42 2.44
C GLU A 298 44.61 -19.90 2.49
N ASN A 299 43.66 -18.97 2.67
CA ASN A 299 42.34 -19.17 2.06
C ASN A 299 41.67 -17.83 1.74
N ASN A 300 41.82 -17.41 0.49
CA ASN A 300 41.29 -16.15 -0.03
C ASN A 300 40.25 -16.45 -1.13
N GLY A 301 39.01 -16.75 -0.70
CA GLY A 301 37.92 -17.20 -1.56
C GLY A 301 37.08 -16.06 -2.15
N GLY A 302 37.65 -15.27 -3.05
CA GLY A 302 36.87 -14.35 -3.88
C GLY A 302 36.19 -15.08 -5.04
N VAL A 303 34.88 -14.91 -5.22
CA VAL A 303 34.16 -15.45 -6.39
C VAL A 303 33.96 -14.35 -7.43
N THR A 304 34.51 -14.59 -8.62
CA THR A 304 34.46 -13.69 -9.78
C THR A 304 33.16 -13.81 -10.57
N LEU A 305 32.69 -12.69 -11.10
CA LEU A 305 31.67 -12.64 -12.16
C LEU A 305 32.29 -13.02 -13.51
N ASN A 306 31.68 -13.94 -14.24
CA ASN A 306 31.72 -14.05 -15.71
C ASN A 306 30.71 -15.10 -16.19
N GLY A 307 30.03 -14.85 -17.31
CA GLY A 307 29.14 -15.84 -17.93
C GLY A 307 27.84 -15.29 -18.52
N ILE A 308 27.91 -14.31 -19.43
CA ILE A 308 26.81 -14.07 -20.39
C ILE A 308 27.05 -14.99 -21.57
N VAL A 309 26.08 -15.86 -21.87
CA VAL A 309 26.01 -16.63 -23.12
C VAL A 309 24.72 -16.18 -23.82
N PRO A 310 24.76 -15.76 -25.10
CA PRO A 310 23.54 -15.44 -25.84
C PRO A 310 22.81 -16.74 -26.17
N ILE A 311 21.50 -16.76 -25.91
CA ILE A 311 20.61 -17.81 -26.40
C ILE A 311 20.10 -17.36 -27.77
N ASP A 312 20.34 -18.19 -28.76
CA ASP A 312 19.84 -18.05 -30.13
C ASP A 312 18.60 -18.96 -30.26
N THR A 313 17.45 -18.40 -30.65
CA THR A 313 16.19 -19.15 -30.78
C THR A 313 15.41 -18.77 -32.03
N ASP A 314 15.73 -19.45 -33.13
CA ASP A 314 14.80 -19.64 -34.25
C ASP A 314 13.59 -20.47 -33.77
N HIS A 315 12.48 -19.81 -33.44
CA HIS A 315 11.21 -20.47 -33.14
C HIS A 315 10.28 -20.44 -34.36
N VAL A 316 9.99 -21.61 -34.91
CA VAL A 316 8.96 -21.78 -35.96
C VAL A 316 7.57 -21.63 -35.33
N VAL A 317 6.89 -20.54 -35.66
CA VAL A 317 5.49 -20.30 -35.25
C VAL A 317 4.54 -20.93 -36.27
N THR A 318 3.71 -21.88 -35.83
CA THR A 318 2.56 -22.36 -36.61
C THR A 318 1.31 -21.56 -36.27
N GLU A 319 0.84 -20.75 -37.22
CA GLU A 319 -0.41 -20.01 -37.09
C GLU A 319 -1.61 -20.87 -37.54
N ARG A 320 -2.74 -20.73 -36.85
CA ARG A 320 -3.99 -21.38 -37.23
C ARG A 320 -5.16 -20.40 -37.14
N THR A 321 -5.86 -20.21 -38.25
CA THR A 321 -7.01 -19.31 -38.34
C THR A 321 -8.27 -19.97 -37.81
N MET A 322 -9.00 -19.30 -36.91
CA MET A 322 -10.36 -19.69 -36.53
C MET A 322 -11.35 -18.56 -36.85
N THR A 323 -12.55 -18.96 -37.27
CA THR A 323 -13.68 -18.05 -37.55
C THR A 323 -14.81 -18.37 -36.59
N VAL A 324 -15.23 -17.38 -35.81
CA VAL A 324 -16.34 -17.53 -34.86
C VAL A 324 -17.55 -16.79 -35.42
N LYS A 325 -18.71 -17.46 -35.40
CA LYS A 325 -20.01 -16.83 -35.70
C LYS A 325 -20.70 -16.47 -34.39
N GLU A 326 -20.95 -15.18 -34.18
CA GLU A 326 -21.76 -14.70 -33.07
C GLU A 326 -23.26 -14.76 -33.43
N GLN A 327 -24.14 -14.77 -32.42
CA GLN A 327 -25.58 -14.70 -32.67
C GLN A 327 -25.98 -13.29 -33.11
N PRO A 328 -26.83 -13.13 -34.13
CA PRO A 328 -27.20 -11.82 -34.64
C PRO A 328 -27.99 -11.01 -33.61
N THR A 329 -27.55 -9.78 -33.37
CA THR A 329 -28.32 -8.79 -32.61
C THR A 329 -29.25 -8.03 -33.55
N ALA A 330 -30.53 -7.97 -33.19
CA ALA A 330 -31.53 -7.21 -33.94
C ALA A 330 -31.78 -5.86 -33.26
N PHE A 331 -31.77 -4.79 -34.05
CA PHE A 331 -32.15 -3.45 -33.60
C PHE A 331 -33.32 -2.95 -34.46
N THR A 332 -34.24 -2.22 -33.82
CA THR A 332 -35.42 -1.61 -34.46
C THR A 332 -35.21 -0.12 -34.63
N ASP A 333 -35.24 0.35 -35.87
CA ASP A 333 -35.35 1.77 -36.20
C ASP A 333 -36.60 1.96 -37.08
N GLY A 334 -37.69 2.38 -36.45
CA GLY A 334 -39.03 2.34 -37.04
C GLY A 334 -39.51 0.92 -37.38
N ASP A 335 -40.33 0.81 -38.42
CA ASP A 335 -41.01 -0.44 -38.86
C ASP A 335 -40.10 -1.43 -39.63
N VAL A 336 -38.77 -1.28 -39.55
CA VAL A 336 -37.80 -2.15 -40.25
C VAL A 336 -36.84 -2.79 -39.25
N VAL A 337 -36.79 -4.12 -39.26
CA VAL A 337 -35.81 -4.90 -38.50
C VAL A 337 -34.56 -5.09 -39.35
N VAL A 338 -33.43 -4.56 -38.90
CA VAL A 338 -32.13 -4.77 -39.55
C VAL A 338 -31.34 -5.82 -38.78
N VAL A 339 -30.90 -6.86 -39.48
CA VAL A 339 -30.06 -7.94 -38.94
C VAL A 339 -28.64 -7.75 -39.47
N LYS A 340 -27.67 -7.59 -38.56
CA LYS A 340 -26.25 -7.43 -38.91
C LYS A 340 -25.47 -8.68 -38.47
N GLU A 341 -24.98 -9.46 -39.43
CA GLU A 341 -24.01 -10.53 -39.15
C GLU A 341 -22.60 -9.93 -39.04
N VAL A 342 -21.89 -10.27 -37.97
CA VAL A 342 -20.47 -9.93 -37.78
C VAL A 342 -19.68 -11.23 -37.75
N HIS A 343 -18.61 -11.31 -38.55
CA HIS A 343 -17.70 -12.45 -38.57
C HIS A 343 -16.35 -11.97 -38.03
N LYS A 344 -15.92 -12.46 -36.85
CA LYS A 344 -14.60 -12.17 -36.30
C LYS A 344 -13.64 -13.33 -36.60
N THR A 345 -12.51 -13.01 -37.20
CA THR A 345 -11.42 -13.95 -37.48
C THR A 345 -10.32 -13.71 -36.46
N MET A 346 -9.83 -14.77 -35.81
CA MET A 346 -8.74 -14.71 -34.85
C MET A 346 -7.56 -15.57 -35.30
N ILE A 347 -6.35 -15.06 -35.03
CA ILE A 347 -5.09 -15.78 -35.17
C ILE A 347 -4.61 -16.11 -33.75
N VAL A 348 -4.33 -17.38 -33.49
CA VAL A 348 -3.80 -17.85 -32.21
C VAL A 348 -2.35 -18.27 -32.40
N GLN A 349 -1.47 -17.81 -31.51
CA GLN A 349 -0.08 -18.22 -31.43
C GLN A 349 0.10 -19.10 -30.18
N GLU A 350 0.63 -20.31 -30.37
CA GLU A 350 0.91 -21.25 -29.28
C GLU A 350 2.43 -21.40 -29.09
N THR A 351 2.92 -21.17 -27.87
CA THR A 351 4.29 -21.52 -27.46
C THR A 351 4.30 -22.89 -26.77
N PRO A 352 5.18 -23.84 -27.15
CA PRO A 352 5.31 -25.11 -26.47
C PRO A 352 5.72 -24.96 -24.99
N VAL A 353 5.21 -25.85 -24.13
CA VAL A 353 5.60 -25.95 -22.72
C VAL A 353 6.66 -27.05 -22.58
N GLU A 354 7.80 -26.75 -21.95
CA GLU A 354 8.80 -27.77 -21.60
C GLU A 354 8.38 -28.58 -20.38
N ASP A 355 8.48 -29.92 -20.46
CA ASP A 355 8.19 -30.84 -19.36
C ASP A 355 9.31 -30.83 -18.30
N LEU A 356 8.97 -30.45 -17.06
CA LEU A 356 9.82 -30.70 -15.88
C LEU A 356 9.58 -32.12 -15.30
N PRO A 357 10.62 -32.80 -14.80
CA PRO A 357 10.50 -34.19 -14.36
C PRO A 357 9.64 -34.36 -13.11
N LYS A 358 8.79 -35.40 -13.11
CA LYS A 358 7.85 -35.72 -12.04
C LYS A 358 8.49 -36.61 -10.96
N GLU A 359 8.49 -36.15 -9.72
CA GLU A 359 8.54 -37.04 -8.55
C GLU A 359 7.17 -37.14 -7.85
N ASN A 360 6.95 -38.25 -7.16
CA ASN A 360 5.61 -38.77 -6.83
C ASN A 360 5.02 -38.20 -5.53
N GLY A 361 3.72 -37.83 -5.51
CA GLY A 361 3.04 -37.58 -4.23
C GLY A 361 1.68 -36.86 -4.24
N HIS A 362 0.63 -37.51 -4.76
CA HIS A 362 -0.81 -37.18 -4.58
C HIS A 362 -1.41 -35.88 -5.14
N HIS A 363 -2.62 -36.03 -5.70
CA HIS A 363 -3.38 -34.99 -6.40
C HIS A 363 -4.15 -34.04 -5.46
N HIS A 364 -4.22 -32.74 -5.81
CA HIS A 364 -5.49 -32.19 -6.33
C HIS A 364 -5.29 -30.93 -7.20
N MET A 365 -6.35 -30.50 -7.89
CA MET A 365 -6.28 -29.65 -9.09
C MET A 365 -6.12 -28.15 -8.82
N THR A 366 -5.47 -27.44 -9.75
CA THR A 366 -5.71 -26.01 -10.01
C THR A 366 -5.86 -25.78 -11.52
N ASN A 367 -6.86 -24.99 -11.92
CA ASN A 367 -7.03 -24.55 -13.32
C ASN A 367 -6.04 -23.40 -13.62
N GLY A 368 -5.44 -23.40 -14.81
CA GLY A 368 -4.61 -22.30 -15.30
C GLY A 368 -5.36 -21.42 -16.29
N ASP A 369 -5.23 -20.10 -16.14
CA ASP A 369 -5.90 -19.11 -17.00
C ASP A 369 -5.25 -18.98 -18.38
N HIS A 370 -6.06 -18.98 -19.44
CA HIS A 370 -5.64 -18.56 -20.77
C HIS A 370 -5.70 -17.03 -20.89
N ARG A 371 -4.61 -16.39 -21.35
CA ARG A 371 -4.61 -14.96 -21.71
C ARG A 371 -4.82 -14.78 -23.21
N LEU A 372 -5.91 -14.09 -23.57
CA LEU A 372 -6.15 -13.59 -24.92
C LEU A 372 -5.52 -12.21 -25.07
N ALA A 373 -4.89 -11.94 -26.22
CA ALA A 373 -4.50 -10.61 -26.66
C ALA A 373 -5.28 -10.28 -27.95
N ASP A 374 -5.95 -9.13 -28.00
CA ASP A 374 -6.70 -8.68 -29.16
C ASP A 374 -5.91 -7.61 -29.91
N SER A 375 -5.64 -7.83 -31.19
CA SER A 375 -4.98 -6.86 -32.08
C SER A 375 -5.67 -6.86 -33.44
N GLY A 376 -6.92 -6.42 -33.45
CA GLY A 376 -7.73 -6.25 -34.67
C GLY A 376 -7.44 -4.93 -35.40
N THR A 377 -7.03 -5.01 -36.66
CA THR A 377 -7.12 -3.92 -37.64
C THR A 377 -8.38 -4.09 -38.49
N ASP A 378 -9.30 -3.13 -38.46
CA ASP A 378 -10.53 -3.19 -39.23
C ASP A 378 -10.31 -2.87 -40.72
N HIS A 379 -10.87 -3.69 -41.60
CA HIS A 379 -11.02 -3.41 -43.03
C HIS A 379 -12.50 -3.41 -43.42
N GLU A 380 -13.06 -2.25 -43.72
CA GLU A 380 -14.40 -2.14 -44.30
C GLU A 380 -14.40 -2.51 -45.79
N HIS A 381 -15.19 -3.50 -46.18
CA HIS A 381 -15.60 -3.73 -47.56
C HIS A 381 -17.09 -3.43 -47.75
N VAL A 382 -17.39 -2.31 -48.40
CA VAL A 382 -18.76 -1.90 -48.74
C VAL A 382 -19.19 -2.52 -50.08
N HIS A 383 -20.12 -3.48 -50.05
CA HIS A 383 -20.85 -3.91 -51.25
C HIS A 383 -22.14 -3.11 -51.42
N ARG A 384 -22.22 -2.32 -52.50
CA ARG A 384 -23.47 -1.71 -52.98
C ARG A 384 -24.17 -2.67 -53.95
N ASN A 385 -25.34 -3.17 -53.60
CA ASN A 385 -26.31 -3.71 -54.57
C ASN A 385 -27.34 -2.62 -54.89
N GLY A 386 -27.51 -2.33 -56.18
CA GLY A 386 -28.48 -1.35 -56.68
C GLY A 386 -29.78 -2.00 -57.15
N GLY A 387 -30.88 -1.24 -57.05
CA GLY A 387 -32.17 -1.59 -57.63
C GLY A 387 -33.00 -0.32 -57.92
N PHE A 388 -33.24 -0.05 -59.20
CA PHE A 388 -34.28 0.88 -59.70
C PHE A 388 -35.57 0.05 -59.95
N THR A 389 -36.82 0.53 -59.82
CA THR A 389 -37.52 1.61 -60.56
C THR A 389 -38.85 2.00 -59.85
N VAL A 390 -39.17 3.28 -59.58
CA VAL A 390 -40.15 4.23 -60.23
C VAL A 390 -41.45 3.68 -60.87
N PRO A 391 -42.57 4.46 -60.98
CA PRO A 391 -43.05 5.65 -60.23
C PRO A 391 -44.58 5.61 -59.85
N ALA A 392 -45.11 6.64 -59.19
CA ALA A 392 -46.56 6.95 -59.19
C ALA A 392 -46.83 8.47 -59.10
N VAL A 393 -47.45 9.01 -60.16
CA VAL A 393 -47.99 10.39 -60.38
C VAL A 393 -46.99 11.55 -60.23
#